data_AF-A0A0T6ATH8-F1
#
_entry.id   AF-A0A0T6ATH8-F1
#
_cell.length_a   1.000
_cell.length_b   1.000
_cell.length_c   1.000
_cell.angle_alpha   90.00
_cell.angle_beta   90.00
_cell.angle_gamma   90.00
#
_symmetry.space_group_name_H-M   'P 1'
#
loop_
_entity.id
_entity.type
_entity.pdbx_description
1 polymer ?
#
loop_
_entity_poly.entity_id
_entity_poly.type
_entity_poly.pdbx_seq_one_letter_code
_entity_poly.pdbx_strand_id
1 'polypeptide(L)'
;YFESQTDFFKWLSEKVDLESGKSIIISFGSCLLKNIAQIACNASVIEHWDVENYQYVPRNKTPVATGLYPAVSMMNHSCRANVSMYYIDDIVIVKAIGNIKRGQEICNCYGINYCYSKKGDRQSSLYAQYGFKCLCEICSNPRMELDYLNAFKCTLCFGSVPMDSKVCYDCQKTVDLSEVFKLEKQAKDSL
;
A
#
# COMPACT_ATOMS: atom_id res chain seq x y z
N TYR A 1 6.53 -23.22 26.12
CA TYR A 1 7.97 -22.90 26.25
C TYR A 1 8.23 -22.08 27.51
N PHE A 2 7.82 -20.81 27.60
CA PHE A 2 8.10 -19.97 28.79
C PHE A 2 7.64 -20.57 30.13
N GLU A 3 6.48 -21.23 30.17
CA GLU A 3 5.98 -21.86 31.40
C GLU A 3 6.67 -23.20 31.72
N SER A 4 7.00 -23.99 30.71
CA SER A 4 7.40 -25.39 30.87
C SER A 4 8.91 -25.64 30.72
N GLN A 5 9.66 -24.66 30.19
CA GLN A 5 11.08 -24.80 29.81
C GLN A 5 11.96 -23.69 30.41
N THR A 6 11.38 -22.73 31.12
CA THR A 6 12.12 -21.58 31.71
C THR A 6 11.52 -21.20 33.06
N ASP A 7 12.25 -20.45 33.88
CA ASP A 7 11.78 -19.86 35.13
C ASP A 7 11.21 -18.44 34.95
N PHE A 8 10.92 -18.03 33.71
CA PHE A 8 10.52 -16.67 33.36
C PHE A 8 9.36 -16.12 34.20
N PHE A 9 8.28 -16.90 34.39
CA PHE A 9 7.12 -16.42 35.16
C PHE A 9 7.37 -16.36 36.68
N LYS A 10 8.28 -17.22 37.19
CA LYS A 10 8.75 -17.12 38.57
C LYS A 10 9.53 -15.81 38.75
N TRP A 11 10.52 -15.58 37.89
CA TRP A 11 11.29 -14.32 37.86
C TRP A 11 10.38 -13.09 37.69
N LEU A 12 9.40 -13.14 36.80
CA LEU A 12 8.51 -12.01 36.51
C LEU A 12 7.65 -11.65 37.73
N SER A 13 7.16 -12.65 38.46
CA SER A 13 6.38 -12.43 39.69
C SER A 13 7.18 -11.78 40.82
N GLU A 14 8.50 -11.93 40.82
CA GLU A 14 9.40 -11.25 41.77
C GLU A 14 9.67 -9.78 41.39
N LYS A 15 9.40 -9.39 40.13
CA LYS A 15 9.70 -8.06 39.59
C LYS A 15 8.48 -7.18 39.41
N VAL A 16 7.29 -7.78 39.27
CA VAL A 16 6.05 -7.06 39.02
C VAL A 16 5.01 -7.49 40.05
N ASP A 17 4.47 -6.53 40.78
CA ASP A 17 3.45 -6.75 41.80
C ASP A 17 2.09 -6.96 41.12
N LEU A 18 1.79 -8.22 40.77
CA LEU A 18 0.55 -8.64 40.11
C LEU A 18 -0.09 -9.80 40.89
N GLU A 19 -1.39 -9.70 41.17
CA GLU A 19 -2.13 -10.69 41.96
C GLU A 19 -2.14 -12.09 41.32
N SER A 20 -1.46 -13.06 41.95
CA SER A 20 -1.48 -14.50 41.66
C SER A 20 -1.03 -14.97 40.26
N GLY A 21 -0.33 -16.11 40.21
CA GLY A 21 0.37 -16.61 39.00
C GLY A 21 -0.50 -16.93 37.77
N LYS A 22 -1.82 -17.12 37.87
CA LYS A 22 -2.67 -17.24 36.67
C LYS A 22 -2.94 -15.88 36.03
N SER A 23 -3.05 -14.81 36.83
CA SER A 23 -3.26 -13.45 36.34
C SER A 23 -2.04 -12.92 35.59
N ILE A 24 -0.83 -13.24 36.05
CA ILE A 24 0.41 -12.78 35.42
C ILE A 24 0.63 -13.39 34.03
N ILE A 25 0.31 -14.68 33.85
CA ILE A 25 0.40 -15.36 32.55
C ILE A 25 -0.58 -14.75 31.56
N ILE A 26 -1.83 -14.53 31.97
CA ILE A 26 -2.87 -13.92 31.12
C ILE A 26 -2.48 -12.49 30.75
N SER A 27 -1.99 -11.71 31.72
CA SER A 27 -1.57 -10.32 31.51
C SER A 27 -0.39 -10.25 30.53
N PHE A 28 0.66 -11.04 30.76
CA PHE A 28 1.81 -11.12 29.87
C PHE A 28 1.41 -11.60 28.47
N GLY A 29 0.60 -12.66 28.38
CA GLY A 29 0.10 -13.18 27.10
C GLY A 29 -0.71 -12.14 26.33
N SER A 30 -1.53 -11.34 27.02
CA SER A 30 -2.30 -10.25 26.43
C SER A 30 -1.40 -9.12 25.92
N CYS A 31 -0.39 -8.72 26.69
CA CYS A 31 0.62 -7.75 26.25
C CYS A 31 1.41 -8.27 25.04
N LEU A 32 1.83 -9.53 25.06
CA LEU A 32 2.58 -10.15 23.96
C LEU A 32 1.72 -10.20 22.68
N LEU A 33 0.47 -10.67 22.78
CA LEU A 33 -0.46 -10.71 21.66
C LEU A 33 -0.73 -9.32 21.09
N LYS A 34 -0.93 -8.31 21.95
CA LYS A 34 -1.10 -6.92 21.54
C LYS A 34 0.12 -6.42 20.76
N ASN A 35 1.34 -6.67 21.26
CA ASN A 35 2.56 -6.24 20.59
C ASN A 35 2.74 -6.95 19.23
N ILE A 36 2.46 -8.26 19.15
CA ILE A 36 2.51 -9.02 17.90
C ILE A 36 1.53 -8.43 16.88
N ALA A 37 0.29 -8.17 17.28
CA ALA A 37 -0.72 -7.57 16.41
C ALA A 37 -0.33 -6.15 15.96
N GLN A 38 0.22 -5.34 16.87
CA GLN A 38 0.73 -4.00 16.54
C GLN A 38 1.89 -4.08 15.55
N ILE A 39 2.86 -4.96 15.75
CA ILE A 39 3.99 -5.13 14.83
C ILE A 39 3.49 -5.54 13.45
N ALA A 40 2.58 -6.52 13.35
CA ALA A 40 2.06 -7.00 12.07
C ALA A 40 1.43 -5.91 11.20
N CYS A 41 0.82 -4.88 11.83
CA CYS A 41 0.11 -3.81 11.12
C CYS A 41 0.88 -2.48 11.04
N ASN A 42 1.92 -2.28 11.85
CA ASN A 42 2.61 -0.99 11.98
C ASN A 42 4.10 -1.04 11.61
N ALA A 43 4.64 -2.26 11.44
CA ALA A 43 5.98 -2.47 10.94
C ALA A 43 6.12 -1.96 9.51
N SER A 44 7.13 -1.13 9.28
CA SER A 44 7.49 -0.66 7.95
C SER A 44 8.74 -1.37 7.46
N VAL A 45 8.70 -1.84 6.21
CA VAL A 45 9.88 -2.40 5.54
C VAL A 45 10.83 -1.25 5.20
N ILE A 46 12.05 -1.33 5.69
CA ILE A 46 13.14 -0.40 5.40
C ILE A 46 13.84 -0.91 4.14
N GLU A 47 13.88 -0.06 3.11
CA GLU A 47 14.45 -0.36 1.80
C GLU A 47 15.73 0.43 1.59
N HIS A 48 16.82 -0.25 1.22
CA HIS A 48 18.04 0.40 0.74
C HIS A 48 17.97 0.62 -0.78
N TRP A 49 18.50 1.76 -1.21
CA TRP A 49 18.45 2.20 -2.61
C TRP A 49 19.85 2.05 -3.19
N ASP A 50 20.02 1.22 -4.24
CA ASP A 50 21.31 1.13 -4.92
C ASP A 50 21.60 2.44 -5.66
N VAL A 51 22.50 3.24 -5.10
CA VAL A 51 22.90 4.55 -5.64
C VAL A 51 24.11 4.38 -6.57
N GLU A 52 24.06 3.44 -7.52
CA GLU A 52 25.17 3.28 -8.47
C GLU A 52 25.30 4.49 -9.41
N ASN A 53 24.25 5.32 -9.56
CA ASN A 53 24.31 6.56 -10.33
C ASN A 53 23.30 7.60 -9.78
N TYR A 54 23.81 8.69 -9.18
CA TYR A 54 23.04 9.80 -8.57
C TYR A 54 22.03 10.52 -9.50
N GLN A 55 21.89 10.13 -10.76
CA GLN A 55 21.11 10.87 -11.75
C GLN A 55 19.70 10.33 -12.02
N TYR A 56 19.30 9.18 -11.47
CA TYR A 56 17.95 8.63 -11.72
C TYR A 56 17.30 8.05 -10.46
N VAL A 57 15.96 8.07 -10.45
CA VAL A 57 15.12 7.35 -9.48
C VAL A 57 15.66 5.92 -9.35
N PRO A 58 16.04 5.46 -8.15
CA PRO A 58 16.67 4.16 -7.99
C PRO A 58 15.74 3.07 -8.48
N ARG A 59 16.28 2.24 -9.37
CA ARG A 59 15.53 1.16 -10.02
C ARG A 59 15.35 -0.03 -9.11
N ASN A 60 16.24 -0.22 -8.14
CA ASN A 60 16.25 -1.36 -7.24
C ASN A 60 16.05 -0.89 -5.81
N LYS A 61 15.07 -1.51 -5.15
CA LYS A 61 14.78 -1.35 -3.74
C LYS A 61 14.99 -2.71 -3.09
N THR A 62 15.93 -2.79 -2.17
CA THR A 62 16.23 -4.03 -1.46
C THR A 62 15.75 -3.91 -0.03
N PRO A 63 14.80 -4.75 0.43
CA PRO A 63 14.43 -4.81 1.84
C PRO A 63 15.64 -5.22 2.68
N VAL A 64 16.00 -4.39 3.66
CA VAL A 64 17.17 -4.64 4.53
C VAL A 64 16.80 -4.81 5.99
N ALA A 65 15.68 -4.23 6.42
CA ALA A 65 15.22 -4.30 7.81
C ALA A 65 13.71 -4.02 7.92
N THR A 66 13.20 -4.14 9.15
CA THR A 66 11.84 -3.74 9.52
C THR A 66 11.92 -2.82 10.72
N GLY A 67 11.24 -1.67 10.65
CA GLY A 67 11.24 -0.66 11.71
C GLY A 67 9.84 -0.28 12.16
N LEU A 68 9.72 0.19 13.41
CA LEU A 68 8.50 0.76 13.94
C LEU A 68 8.65 2.28 13.98
N TYR A 69 7.75 2.97 13.29
CA TYR A 69 7.75 4.42 13.18
C TYR A 69 6.38 4.95 13.62
N PRO A 70 6.15 5.18 14.92
CA PRO A 70 4.82 5.51 15.45
C PRO A 70 4.14 6.69 14.73
N ALA A 71 4.90 7.72 14.36
CA ALA A 71 4.38 8.86 13.62
C ALA A 71 3.88 8.48 12.22
N VAL A 72 4.57 7.55 11.55
CA VAL A 72 4.18 7.03 10.24
C VAL A 72 2.96 6.12 10.35
N SER A 73 2.90 5.31 11.40
CA SER A 73 1.79 4.40 11.69
C SER A 73 0.44 5.11 11.90
N MET A 74 0.44 6.42 12.17
CA MET A 74 -0.79 7.22 12.25
C MET A 74 -1.35 7.62 10.88
N MET A 75 -0.58 7.49 9.80
CA MET A 75 -1.04 7.87 8.45
C MET A 75 -1.89 6.75 7.85
N ASN A 76 -3.15 7.05 7.57
CA ASN A 76 -4.06 6.11 6.93
C ASN A 76 -3.67 5.82 5.48
N HIS A 77 -4.19 4.73 4.96
CA HIS A 77 -3.99 4.32 3.57
C HIS A 77 -4.86 5.11 2.59
N SER A 78 -4.27 5.51 1.46
CA SER A 78 -5.00 5.81 0.22
C SER A 78 -4.25 5.20 -0.97
N CYS A 79 -4.98 4.58 -1.91
CA CYS A 79 -4.35 4.06 -3.14
C CYS A 79 -3.71 5.20 -3.95
N ARG A 80 -4.26 6.41 -3.83
CA ARG A 80 -3.68 7.68 -4.30
C ARG A 80 -3.26 8.51 -3.09
N ALA A 81 -2.15 8.11 -2.50
CA ALA A 81 -1.51 8.81 -1.38
C ALA A 81 -1.16 10.26 -1.76
N ASN A 82 -1.07 11.15 -0.77
CA ASN A 82 -0.60 12.53 -0.96
C ASN A 82 0.80 12.77 -0.38
N VAL A 83 1.37 11.74 0.24
CA VAL A 83 2.79 11.67 0.60
C VAL A 83 3.45 10.43 0.00
N SER A 84 4.76 10.50 -0.18
CA SER A 84 5.64 9.37 -0.46
C SER A 84 6.63 9.20 0.68
N MET A 85 7.03 7.96 0.94
CA MET A 85 8.02 7.64 1.96
C MET A 85 9.26 7.01 1.33
N TYR A 86 10.42 7.36 1.85
CA TYR A 86 11.69 6.71 1.56
C TYR A 86 12.56 6.70 2.81
N TYR A 87 13.59 5.85 2.81
CA TYR A 87 14.46 5.66 3.95
C TYR A 87 15.87 6.14 3.62
N ILE A 88 16.49 6.82 4.58
CA ILE A 88 17.93 7.05 4.63
C ILE A 88 18.39 6.32 5.88
N ASP A 89 19.00 5.16 5.70
CA ASP A 89 19.34 4.23 6.77
C ASP A 89 18.10 3.88 7.64
N ASP A 90 18.09 4.25 8.91
CA ASP A 90 17.00 4.05 9.87
C ASP A 90 16.06 5.26 9.98
N ILE A 91 16.24 6.30 9.16
CA ILE A 91 15.41 7.50 9.17
C ILE A 91 14.39 7.43 8.04
N VAL A 92 13.11 7.47 8.41
CA VAL A 92 12.01 7.60 7.45
C VAL A 92 11.81 9.07 7.06
N ILE A 93 11.84 9.33 5.76
CA ILE A 93 11.54 10.64 5.19
C ILE A 93 10.15 10.59 4.55
N VAL A 94 9.25 11.45 5.02
CA VAL A 94 7.89 11.60 4.49
C VAL A 94 7.82 12.91 3.71
N LYS A 95 7.52 12.82 2.42
CA LYS A 95 7.48 13.98 1.52
C LYS A 95 6.12 14.11 0.85
N ALA A 96 5.55 15.31 0.86
CA ALA A 96 4.35 15.62 0.08
C ALA A 96 4.65 15.46 -1.43
N ILE A 97 3.75 14.78 -2.15
CA ILE A 97 3.86 14.60 -3.61
C ILE A 97 2.97 15.56 -4.41
N GLY A 98 2.34 16.51 -3.72
CA GLY A 98 1.49 17.54 -4.30
C GLY A 98 1.01 18.52 -3.23
N ASN A 99 0.13 19.43 -3.63
CA ASN A 99 -0.45 20.40 -2.70
C ASN A 99 -1.40 19.69 -1.71
N ILE A 100 -1.19 19.93 -0.41
CA ILE A 100 -2.05 19.44 0.66
C ILE A 100 -2.74 20.65 1.29
N LYS A 101 -4.07 20.67 1.26
CA LYS A 101 -4.85 21.78 1.83
C LYS A 101 -4.83 21.72 3.36
N ARG A 102 -5.01 22.87 4.03
CA ARG A 102 -5.21 22.91 5.48
C ARG A 102 -6.42 22.03 5.86
N GLY A 103 -6.22 21.13 6.83
CA GLY A 103 -7.24 20.19 7.29
C GLY A 103 -7.46 18.97 6.40
N GLN A 104 -6.72 18.85 5.28
CA GLN A 104 -6.71 17.62 4.49
C GLN A 104 -5.90 16.55 5.23
N GLU A 105 -6.43 15.33 5.26
CA GLU A 105 -5.76 14.17 5.83
C GLU A 105 -4.48 13.83 5.07
N ILE A 106 -3.45 13.41 5.81
CA ILE A 106 -2.19 12.91 5.24
C ILE A 106 -2.33 11.39 5.09
N CYS A 107 -2.23 10.91 3.86
CA CYS A 107 -2.41 9.49 3.55
C CYS A 107 -1.16 8.94 2.87
N ASN A 108 -0.72 7.77 3.36
CA ASN A 108 0.35 6.97 2.79
C ASN A 108 -0.21 5.85 1.88
N CYS A 109 0.64 5.25 1.06
CA CYS A 109 0.34 4.00 0.35
C CYS A 109 0.99 2.83 1.08
N TYR A 110 0.23 1.77 1.37
CA TYR A 110 0.69 0.61 2.15
C TYR A 110 1.34 -0.45 1.23
N GLY A 111 2.14 0.00 0.27
CA GLY A 111 2.88 -0.87 -0.64
C GLY A 111 2.12 -1.34 -1.88
N ILE A 112 0.81 -1.13 -1.98
CA ILE A 112 0.01 -1.49 -3.16
C ILE A 112 -0.79 -0.29 -3.69
N ASN A 113 -0.41 0.22 -4.87
CA ASN A 113 -0.98 1.43 -5.46
C ASN A 113 -1.84 1.14 -6.69
N TYR A 114 -2.65 2.12 -7.10
CA TYR A 114 -3.50 1.99 -8.28
C TYR A 114 -2.73 2.02 -9.60
N CYS A 115 -1.45 2.39 -9.58
CA CYS A 115 -0.60 2.47 -10.76
C CYS A 115 -0.14 1.14 -11.30
N TYR A 116 -0.01 0.15 -10.43
CA TYR A 116 0.58 -1.13 -10.79
C TYR A 116 -0.29 -2.32 -10.38
N SER A 117 -1.46 -2.09 -9.78
CA SER A 117 -2.30 -3.16 -9.25
C SER A 117 -3.78 -2.88 -9.43
N LYS A 118 -4.55 -3.90 -9.79
CA LYS A 118 -6.00 -3.81 -9.97
C LYS A 118 -6.71 -3.68 -8.63
N LYS A 119 -7.88 -3.03 -8.63
CA LYS A 119 -8.69 -2.82 -7.42
C LYS A 119 -8.89 -4.08 -6.57
N GLY A 120 -9.17 -5.22 -7.22
CA GLY A 120 -9.37 -6.50 -6.54
C GLY A 120 -8.17 -6.92 -5.70
N ASP A 121 -6.98 -6.86 -6.28
CA ASP A 121 -5.72 -7.22 -5.60
C ASP A 121 -5.45 -6.27 -4.44
N ARG A 122 -5.63 -4.96 -4.65
CA ARG A 122 -5.48 -3.94 -3.58
C ARG A 122 -6.38 -4.21 -2.40
N GLN A 123 -7.66 -4.49 -2.64
CA GLN A 123 -8.62 -4.78 -1.57
C GLN A 123 -8.28 -6.05 -0.81
N SER A 124 -7.92 -7.12 -1.54
CA SER A 124 -7.55 -8.40 -0.94
C SER A 124 -6.30 -8.29 -0.07
N SER A 125 -5.24 -7.64 -0.57
CA SER A 125 -4.00 -7.43 0.17
C SER A 125 -4.21 -6.57 1.43
N LEU A 126 -4.97 -5.47 1.31
CA LEU A 126 -5.25 -4.59 2.44
C LEU A 126 -6.10 -5.28 3.51
N TYR A 127 -7.10 -6.06 3.10
CA TYR A 127 -7.93 -6.79 4.04
C TYR A 127 -7.15 -7.89 4.75
N ALA A 128 -6.31 -8.64 4.01
CA ALA A 128 -5.51 -9.72 4.58
C ALA A 128 -4.49 -9.22 5.62
N GLN A 129 -3.85 -8.08 5.37
CA GLN A 129 -2.80 -7.56 6.25
C GLN A 129 -3.33 -6.61 7.34
N TYR A 130 -4.29 -5.76 7.01
CA TYR A 130 -4.73 -4.65 7.89
C TYR A 130 -6.21 -4.74 8.29
N GLY A 131 -6.96 -5.73 7.79
CA GLY A 131 -8.34 -5.99 8.21
C GLY A 131 -9.37 -4.94 7.79
N PHE A 132 -9.08 -4.10 6.79
CA PHE A 132 -10.02 -3.07 6.31
C PHE A 132 -10.26 -3.12 4.80
N LYS A 133 -11.39 -2.54 4.38
CA LYS A 133 -11.73 -2.30 2.97
C LYS A 133 -11.40 -0.85 2.60
N CYS A 134 -10.59 -0.64 1.56
CA CYS A 134 -10.20 0.71 1.15
C CYS A 134 -11.35 1.45 0.46
N LEU A 135 -11.65 2.67 0.94
CA LEU A 135 -12.71 3.54 0.42
C LEU A 135 -12.17 4.85 -0.19
N CYS A 136 -10.87 4.90 -0.52
CA CYS A 136 -10.27 6.08 -1.15
C CYS A 136 -10.94 6.44 -2.48
N GLU A 137 -10.68 7.65 -2.99
CA GLU A 137 -11.30 8.17 -4.23
C GLU A 137 -11.18 7.21 -5.42
N ILE A 138 -10.04 6.54 -5.57
CA ILE A 138 -9.82 5.56 -6.64
C ILE A 138 -10.68 4.32 -6.45
N CYS A 139 -10.67 3.73 -5.25
CA CYS A 139 -11.44 2.53 -4.95
C CYS A 139 -12.96 2.79 -4.99
N SER A 140 -13.40 4.02 -4.71
CA SER A 140 -14.80 4.44 -4.71
C SER A 140 -15.30 4.83 -6.09
N ASN A 141 -14.42 5.16 -7.04
CA ASN A 141 -14.79 5.56 -8.39
C ASN A 141 -14.02 4.76 -9.46
N PRO A 142 -14.66 3.78 -10.13
CA PRO A 142 -14.02 2.99 -11.19
C PRO A 142 -13.36 3.84 -12.28
N ARG A 143 -13.90 5.03 -12.60
CA ARG A 143 -13.37 5.92 -13.64
C ARG A 143 -11.99 6.51 -13.30
N MET A 144 -11.56 6.42 -12.05
CA MET A 144 -10.25 6.88 -11.62
C MET A 144 -9.19 5.77 -11.59
N GLU A 145 -9.58 4.52 -11.86
CA GLU A 145 -8.61 3.44 -12.09
C GLU A 145 -7.81 3.72 -13.35
N LEU A 146 -6.54 3.33 -13.37
CA LEU A 146 -5.68 3.60 -14.51
C LEU A 146 -6.13 2.92 -15.79
N ASP A 147 -6.79 1.77 -15.71
CA ASP A 147 -7.38 1.11 -16.88
C ASP A 147 -8.45 1.99 -17.57
N TYR A 148 -9.14 2.86 -16.81
CA TYR A 148 -10.07 3.84 -17.37
C TYR A 148 -9.37 5.07 -17.97
N LEU A 149 -8.18 5.42 -17.47
CA LEU A 149 -7.38 6.56 -17.91
C LEU A 149 -6.49 6.22 -19.11
N ASN A 150 -5.97 4.99 -19.18
CA ASN A 150 -5.23 4.42 -20.30
C ASN A 150 -6.21 3.75 -21.28
N ALA A 151 -7.09 4.56 -21.86
CA ALA A 151 -8.18 4.11 -22.71
C ALA A 151 -8.25 4.93 -24.01
N PHE A 152 -8.75 4.32 -25.08
CA PHE A 152 -9.13 5.03 -26.29
C PHE A 152 -10.42 5.81 -26.07
N LYS A 153 -10.61 6.88 -26.84
CA LYS A 153 -11.84 7.65 -26.83
C LYS A 153 -12.90 6.96 -27.70
N CYS A 154 -14.05 6.65 -27.13
CA CYS A 154 -15.17 6.05 -27.83
C CYS A 154 -15.70 6.99 -28.93
N THR A 155 -15.87 6.48 -30.15
CA THR A 155 -16.38 7.27 -31.29
C THR A 155 -17.89 7.53 -31.20
N LEU A 156 -18.62 6.79 -30.36
CA LEU A 156 -20.08 6.88 -30.25
C LEU A 156 -20.55 7.80 -29.12
N CYS A 157 -19.91 7.75 -27.95
CA CYS A 157 -20.32 8.50 -26.76
C CYS A 157 -19.20 9.35 -26.15
N PHE A 158 -18.00 9.35 -26.74
CA PHE A 158 -16.81 10.02 -26.22
C PHE A 158 -16.32 9.55 -24.84
N GLY A 159 -16.84 8.43 -24.35
CA GLY A 159 -16.40 7.74 -23.14
C GLY A 159 -15.13 6.91 -23.31
N SER A 160 -14.74 6.16 -22.26
CA SER A 160 -13.51 5.35 -22.27
C SER A 160 -13.71 3.97 -22.91
N VAL A 161 -12.81 3.58 -23.81
CA VAL A 161 -12.67 2.22 -24.37
C VAL A 161 -11.33 1.64 -23.92
N PRO A 162 -11.31 0.60 -23.08
CA PRO A 162 -10.07 0.02 -22.55
C PRO A 162 -9.15 -0.46 -23.66
N MET A 163 -7.83 -0.39 -23.47
CA MET A 163 -6.88 -0.83 -24.51
C MET A 163 -6.97 -2.34 -24.82
N ASP A 164 -7.39 -3.16 -23.86
CA ASP A 164 -7.53 -4.61 -23.97
C ASP A 164 -8.96 -5.05 -24.38
N SER A 165 -9.86 -4.10 -24.65
CA SER A 165 -11.26 -4.36 -24.97
C SER A 165 -11.74 -3.51 -26.14
N LYS A 166 -12.69 -4.04 -26.92
CA LYS A 166 -13.40 -3.25 -27.94
C LYS A 166 -14.71 -2.67 -27.41
N VAL A 167 -15.02 -2.84 -26.13
CA VAL A 167 -16.29 -2.42 -25.53
C VAL A 167 -16.08 -1.16 -24.68
N CYS A 168 -16.86 -0.12 -24.96
CA CYS A 168 -16.82 1.12 -24.18
C CYS A 168 -17.40 0.91 -22.77
N TYR A 169 -16.69 1.36 -21.73
CA TYR A 169 -17.17 1.27 -20.35
C TYR A 169 -18.41 2.14 -20.07
N ASP A 170 -18.59 3.25 -20.79
CA ASP A 170 -19.70 4.17 -20.52
C ASP A 170 -20.99 3.79 -21.26
N CYS A 171 -20.92 3.47 -22.57
CA CYS A 171 -22.11 3.14 -23.35
C CYS A 171 -22.31 1.64 -23.60
N GLN A 172 -21.36 0.79 -23.18
CA GLN A 172 -21.40 -0.67 -23.32
C GLN A 172 -21.52 -1.17 -24.77
N LYS A 173 -21.23 -0.31 -25.76
CA LYS A 173 -21.21 -0.67 -27.18
C LYS A 173 -19.81 -1.06 -27.62
N THR A 174 -19.75 -2.02 -28.55
CA THR A 174 -18.54 -2.35 -29.27
C THR A 174 -18.16 -1.19 -30.21
N VAL A 175 -16.91 -0.75 -30.11
CA VAL A 175 -16.32 0.33 -30.91
C VAL A 175 -15.33 -0.30 -31.89
N ASP A 176 -15.38 0.13 -33.14
CA ASP A 176 -14.34 -0.24 -34.11
C ASP A 176 -13.06 0.57 -33.84
N LEU A 177 -11.99 -0.15 -33.50
CA LEU A 177 -10.65 0.38 -33.23
C LEU A 177 -9.65 0.00 -34.34
N SER A 178 -10.11 -0.54 -35.47
CA SER A 178 -9.26 -1.02 -36.56
C SER A 178 -8.27 0.03 -37.03
N GLU A 179 -8.70 1.29 -37.18
CA GLU A 179 -7.84 2.39 -37.61
C GLU A 179 -6.82 2.80 -36.56
N VAL A 180 -7.20 2.79 -35.28
CA VAL A 180 -6.30 3.09 -34.16
C VAL A 180 -5.14 2.09 -34.14
N PHE A 181 -5.44 0.79 -34.28
CA PHE A 181 -4.39 -0.24 -34.31
C PHE A 181 -3.48 -0.15 -35.54
N LYS A 182 -3.99 0.32 -36.70
CA LYS A 182 -3.14 0.59 -37.86
C LYS A 182 -2.15 1.72 -37.57
N LEU A 183 -2.61 2.82 -36.98
CA LEU A 183 -1.77 3.97 -36.64
C LEU A 183 -0.73 3.60 -35.57
N GLU A 184 -1.11 2.85 -34.53
CA GLU A 184 -0.16 2.37 -33.52
C GLU A 184 0.94 1.50 -34.13
N LYS A 185 0.59 0.64 -35.08
CA LYS A 185 1.57 -0.19 -35.79
C LYS A 185 2.53 0.66 -36.61
N GLN A 186 2.01 1.61 -37.40
CA GLN A 186 2.83 2.53 -38.18
C GLN A 186 3.79 3.35 -37.31
N ALA A 187 3.32 3.83 -36.15
CA ALA A 187 4.14 4.57 -35.20
C ALA A 187 5.29 3.72 -34.62
N LYS A 188 5.01 2.45 -34.27
CA LYS A 188 6.03 1.51 -33.77
C LYS A 188 7.08 1.15 -34.82
N ASP A 189 6.66 1.01 -36.08
CA ASP A 189 7.55 0.69 -37.19
C ASP A 189 8.46 1.87 -37.62
N SER A 190 8.18 3.08 -37.12
CA SER A 190 8.93 4.31 -37.41
C SER A 190 9.97 4.73 -36.35
N LEU A 191 10.07 3.96 -35.26
CA LEU A 191 11.02 4.14 -34.14
C LEU A 191 12.16 3.12 -34.23
#